data_AF-A0A7C2X180-F1
#
_entry.id   AF-A0A7C2X180-F1
#
_cell.length_a   1.000
_cell.length_b   1.000
_cell.length_c   1.000
_cell.angle_alpha   90.00
_cell.angle_beta   90.00
_cell.angle_gamma   90.00
#
_symmetry.space_group_name_H-M   'P 1'
#
loop_
_entity.id
_entity.type
_entity.pdbx_description
1 polymer ?
#
loop_
_entity_poly.entity_id
_entity_poly.type
_entity_poly.pdbx_seq_one_letter_code
_entity_poly.pdbx_strand_id
1 'polypeptide(L)'
;MLFFAHTGITLGSALLVGNALSKGYSRRSAPQGRVVTGTSSPPQLDCATDCVDDNPPWFNSLAKQIDYRLILIGSLLPDIVDKPIGGLFFGNGRIFCHTLLFLVVLSSAAVYFYTKRGITWLIALSFGTFIHLILDQMWLEPGTLLWPIYGWAFERMDLSHWLEAILYALRTDPAVYISELVGFAILASFAVILARRKRVHAFIKMGAAQLF
;
A
#
# COMPACT_ATOMS: atom_id res chain seq x y z
N MET A 1 10.83 -15.00 -0.13
CA MET A 1 9.84 -14.03 -0.63
C MET A 1 9.17 -14.58 -1.86
N LEU A 2 7.85 -14.51 -1.85
CA LEU A 2 6.96 -14.84 -2.94
C LEU A 2 6.68 -13.56 -3.73
N PHE A 3 7.31 -13.41 -4.90
CA PHE A 3 7.39 -12.13 -5.58
C PHE A 3 6.01 -11.64 -6.05
N PHE A 4 5.23 -12.53 -6.66
CA PHE A 4 3.93 -12.17 -7.22
C PHE A 4 2.89 -11.92 -6.13
N ALA A 5 2.91 -12.70 -5.06
CA ALA A 5 2.05 -12.49 -3.89
C ALA A 5 2.25 -11.07 -3.36
N HIS A 6 3.49 -10.68 -3.08
CA HIS A 6 3.81 -9.38 -2.50
C HIS A 6 3.44 -8.22 -3.42
N THR A 7 3.86 -8.25 -4.67
CA THR A 7 3.60 -7.15 -5.61
C THR A 7 2.13 -7.08 -6.02
N GLY A 8 1.52 -8.22 -6.33
CA GLY A 8 0.15 -8.31 -6.83
C GLY A 8 -0.91 -8.04 -5.77
N ILE A 9 -0.81 -8.68 -4.60
CA ILE A 9 -1.78 -8.46 -3.52
C ILE A 9 -1.68 -7.02 -2.98
N THR A 10 -0.46 -6.47 -2.89
CA THR A 10 -0.28 -5.06 -2.48
C THR A 10 -0.91 -4.10 -3.49
N LEU A 11 -0.69 -4.32 -4.79
CA LEU A 11 -1.31 -3.51 -5.84
C LEU A 11 -2.84 -3.62 -5.79
N GLY A 12 -3.38 -4.84 -5.68
CA GLY A 12 -4.81 -5.08 -5.54
C GLY A 12 -5.40 -4.38 -4.32
N SER A 13 -4.73 -4.47 -3.17
CA SER A 13 -5.13 -3.79 -1.94
C SER A 13 -5.16 -2.27 -2.10
N ALA A 14 -4.13 -1.69 -2.72
CA ALA A 14 -4.09 -0.25 -3.00
C ALA A 14 -5.22 0.20 -3.92
N LEU A 15 -5.54 -0.57 -4.97
CA LEU A 15 -6.64 -0.28 -5.88
C LEU A 15 -8.00 -0.36 -5.18
N LEU A 16 -8.19 -1.34 -4.29
CA LEU A 16 -9.41 -1.48 -3.50
C LEU A 16 -9.59 -0.30 -2.54
N VAL A 17 -8.53 0.06 -1.80
CA VAL A 17 -8.53 1.21 -0.89
C VAL A 17 -8.80 2.50 -1.67
N GLY A 18 -8.10 2.73 -2.78
CA GLY A 18 -8.29 3.92 -3.62
C GLY A 18 -9.72 4.04 -4.16
N ASN A 19 -10.32 2.94 -4.60
CA ASN A 19 -11.71 2.91 -5.07
C ASN A 19 -12.72 3.13 -3.94
N ALA A 20 -12.49 2.54 -2.77
CA ALA A 20 -13.35 2.73 -1.59
C ALA A 20 -13.35 4.20 -1.14
N LEU A 21 -12.18 4.84 -1.10
CA LEU A 21 -12.02 6.25 -0.78
C LEU A 21 -12.74 7.14 -1.82
N SER A 22 -12.57 6.86 -3.11
CA SER A 22 -13.23 7.63 -4.18
C SER A 22 -14.76 7.50 -4.17
N LYS A 23 -15.30 6.29 -3.99
CA LYS A 23 -16.76 6.07 -3.91
C LYS A 23 -17.39 6.69 -2.67
N GLY A 24 -16.70 6.61 -1.52
CA GLY A 24 -17.13 7.25 -0.28
C GLY A 24 -17.25 8.77 -0.44
N TYR A 25 -16.31 9.37 -1.17
CA TYR A 25 -16.36 10.79 -1.51
C TYR A 25 -17.54 11.14 -2.45
N SER A 26 -17.68 10.45 -3.59
CA SER A 26 -18.76 10.75 -4.55
C SER A 26 -20.16 10.59 -3.97
N ARG A 27 -20.37 9.70 -3.00
CA ARG A 27 -21.65 9.59 -2.27
C ARG A 27 -21.90 10.75 -1.31
N ARG A 28 -20.85 11.31 -0.70
CA ARG A 28 -20.95 12.43 0.25
C ARG A 28 -21.13 13.78 -0.45
N SER A 29 -20.57 13.93 -1.65
CA SER A 29 -20.68 15.14 -2.48
C SER A 29 -21.90 15.16 -3.42
N ALA A 30 -22.74 14.11 -3.44
CA ALA A 30 -23.99 14.15 -4.19
C ALA A 30 -24.94 15.13 -3.50
N PRO A 31 -25.40 16.20 -4.16
CA PRO A 31 -26.35 17.12 -3.55
C PRO A 31 -27.59 16.32 -3.21
N GLN A 32 -27.96 16.30 -1.93
CA GLN A 32 -29.18 15.68 -1.46
C GLN A 32 -30.33 16.43 -2.15
N GLY A 33 -30.85 15.84 -3.22
CA GLY A 33 -31.97 16.37 -3.98
C GLY A 33 -33.19 16.43 -3.09
N ARG A 34 -33.31 17.49 -2.30
CA ARG A 34 -34.51 17.84 -1.58
C ARG A 34 -35.53 18.20 -2.65
N VAL A 35 -36.49 17.30 -2.88
CA VAL A 35 -37.71 17.60 -3.63
C VAL A 35 -38.43 18.70 -2.84
N VAL A 36 -38.18 19.95 -3.21
CA VAL A 36 -38.94 21.09 -2.71
C VAL A 36 -40.23 21.11 -3.52
N THR A 37 -41.27 20.47 -3.00
CA THR A 37 -42.65 20.79 -3.40
C THR A 37 -42.89 22.24 -3.03
N GLY A 38 -43.14 23.08 -4.03
CA GLY A 38 -43.17 24.52 -3.88
C GLY A 38 -44.32 25.03 -3.00
N THR A 39 -44.08 26.19 -2.38
CA THR A 39 -44.97 27.36 -2.38
C THR A 39 -44.25 28.56 -1.74
N SER A 40 -44.18 29.66 -2.50
CA SER A 40 -44.08 31.08 -2.11
C SER A 40 -43.05 31.57 -1.06
N SER A 41 -42.25 32.54 -1.52
CA SER A 41 -41.47 33.61 -0.83
C SER A 41 -39.94 33.45 -0.92
N PRO A 42 -39.16 34.50 -1.26
CA PRO A 42 -37.71 34.42 -1.31
C PRO A 42 -37.15 34.46 0.12
N PRO A 43 -36.41 33.44 0.60
CA PRO A 43 -35.66 33.57 1.84
C PRO A 43 -34.35 34.31 1.55
N GLN A 44 -34.06 35.33 2.36
CA GLN A 44 -32.75 35.98 2.42
C GLN A 44 -31.66 34.92 2.63
N LEU A 45 -30.63 34.97 1.79
CA LEU A 45 -29.51 34.04 1.82
C LEU A 45 -28.53 34.46 2.92
N ASP A 46 -28.71 33.92 4.13
CA ASP A 46 -27.70 33.97 5.19
C ASP A 46 -26.52 33.06 4.82
N CYS A 47 -25.44 33.65 4.32
CA CYS A 47 -24.19 32.96 3.95
C CYS A 47 -23.33 32.56 5.16
N ALA A 48 -23.90 32.00 6.24
CA ALA A 48 -23.14 31.81 7.48
C ALA A 48 -23.30 30.45 8.18
N THR A 49 -24.15 29.53 7.72
CA THR A 49 -24.29 28.22 8.38
C THR A 49 -24.53 27.12 7.35
N ASP A 50 -23.79 26.01 7.52
CA ASP A 50 -24.00 24.69 6.87
C ASP A 50 -23.25 24.35 5.58
N CYS A 51 -21.95 24.63 5.56
CA CYS A 51 -21.01 23.76 4.84
C CYS A 51 -19.72 23.53 5.63
N VAL A 52 -19.86 22.90 6.80
CA VAL A 52 -18.73 22.16 7.38
C VAL A 52 -18.56 20.91 6.52
N ASP A 53 -17.65 21.00 5.55
CA ASP A 53 -17.20 19.87 4.76
C ASP A 53 -16.41 18.94 5.71
N ASP A 54 -17.07 17.94 6.29
CA ASP A 54 -16.53 17.01 7.31
C ASP A 54 -15.37 16.13 6.81
N ASN A 55 -14.93 16.31 5.56
CA ASN A 55 -13.76 15.65 5.01
C ASN A 55 -12.64 16.66 4.83
N PRO A 56 -11.52 16.54 5.57
CA PRO A 56 -10.46 17.50 5.43
C PRO A 56 -9.86 17.38 4.01
N PRO A 57 -9.60 18.51 3.34
CA PRO A 57 -9.32 18.60 1.89
C PRO A 57 -8.11 17.78 1.42
N TRP A 58 -7.28 17.30 2.35
CA TRP A 58 -6.12 16.49 2.08
C TRP A 58 -6.49 15.10 1.51
N PHE A 59 -7.51 14.41 2.02
CA PHE A 59 -7.84 13.04 1.56
C PHE A 59 -8.17 12.95 0.06
N ASN A 60 -8.84 13.96 -0.51
CA ASN A 60 -9.20 14.00 -1.93
C ASN A 60 -7.98 14.16 -2.85
N SER A 61 -6.96 14.87 -2.38
CA SER A 61 -5.68 15.02 -3.10
C SER A 61 -4.91 13.71 -3.12
N LEU A 62 -4.97 12.95 -2.02
CA LEU A 62 -4.16 11.75 -1.83
C LEU A 62 -4.55 10.63 -2.81
N ALA A 63 -5.83 10.26 -2.89
CA ALA A 63 -6.28 9.18 -3.76
C ALA A 63 -5.99 9.43 -5.26
N LYS A 64 -5.94 10.69 -5.68
CA LYS A 64 -5.67 11.08 -7.07
C LYS A 64 -4.16 11.17 -7.39
N GLN A 65 -3.31 11.25 -6.37
CA GLN A 65 -1.87 11.53 -6.49
C GLN A 65 -0.97 10.37 -6.02
N ILE A 66 -1.54 9.21 -5.68
CA ILE A 66 -0.74 8.02 -5.34
C ILE A 66 -0.18 7.40 -6.62
N ASP A 67 1.15 7.30 -6.66
CA ASP A 67 1.87 6.57 -7.70
C ASP A 67 1.93 5.08 -7.34
N TYR A 68 1.30 4.25 -8.17
CA TYR A 68 1.21 2.81 -7.96
C TYR A 68 2.55 2.10 -8.16
N ARG A 69 3.52 2.68 -8.86
CA ARG A 69 4.87 2.11 -8.95
C ARG A 69 5.57 2.17 -7.61
N LEU A 70 5.36 3.25 -6.86
CA LEU A 70 5.95 3.38 -5.53
C LEU A 70 5.31 2.41 -4.55
N ILE A 71 4.03 2.08 -4.72
CA ILE A 71 3.41 0.99 -3.97
C ILE A 71 4.11 -0.34 -4.28
N LEU A 72 4.38 -0.64 -5.55
CA LEU A 72 5.12 -1.85 -5.96
C LEU A 72 6.53 -1.85 -5.38
N ILE A 73 7.25 -0.72 -5.43
CA ILE A 73 8.58 -0.60 -4.82
C ILE A 73 8.49 -0.80 -3.31
N GLY A 74 7.51 -0.16 -2.64
CA GLY A 74 7.25 -0.32 -1.21
C GLY A 74 6.97 -1.78 -0.83
N SER A 75 6.24 -2.51 -1.66
CA SER A 75 5.94 -3.94 -1.46
C SER A 75 7.16 -4.85 -1.55
N LEU A 76 8.28 -4.34 -2.08
CA LEU A 76 9.55 -5.06 -2.16
C LEU A 76 10.62 -4.43 -1.26
N LEU A 77 10.33 -3.27 -0.67
CA LEU A 77 11.33 -2.42 -0.02
C LEU A 77 12.05 -3.14 1.13
N PRO A 78 11.36 -3.82 2.07
CA PRO A 78 12.05 -4.51 3.17
C PRO A 78 13.02 -5.55 2.67
N ASP A 79 12.60 -6.35 1.70
CA ASP A 79 13.43 -7.40 1.12
C ASP A 79 14.59 -6.90 0.26
N ILE A 80 14.39 -5.82 -0.49
CA ILE A 80 15.46 -5.19 -1.29
C ILE A 80 16.59 -4.68 -0.38
N VAL A 81 16.25 -4.20 0.82
CA VAL A 81 17.23 -3.64 1.77
C VAL A 81 17.80 -4.73 2.67
N ASP A 82 16.95 -5.52 3.31
CA ASP A 82 17.36 -6.42 4.39
C ASP A 82 18.06 -7.68 3.88
N LYS A 83 17.72 -8.21 2.70
CA LYS A 83 18.41 -9.41 2.19
C LYS A 83 19.89 -9.18 1.86
N PRO A 84 20.29 -8.15 1.09
CA PRO A 84 21.71 -7.95 0.81
C PRO A 84 22.48 -7.55 2.08
N ILE A 85 21.94 -6.63 2.88
CA ILE A 85 22.62 -6.15 4.10
C ILE A 85 22.68 -7.28 5.14
N GLY A 86 21.55 -7.92 5.36
CA GLY A 86 21.40 -8.96 6.36
C GLY A 86 22.10 -10.26 5.99
N GLY A 87 22.12 -10.64 4.71
CA GLY A 87 22.91 -11.77 4.22
C GLY A 87 24.42 -11.56 4.38
N LEU A 88 24.92 -10.35 4.14
CA LEU A 88 26.36 -10.04 4.23
C LEU A 88 26.85 -9.83 5.67
N PHE A 89 26.05 -9.18 6.52
CA PHE A 89 26.51 -8.71 7.84
C PHE A 89 25.87 -9.42 9.03
N PHE A 90 24.66 -9.96 8.90
CA PHE A 90 23.87 -10.46 10.04
C PHE A 90 23.51 -11.95 9.95
N GLY A 91 23.69 -12.60 8.80
CA GLY A 91 23.25 -13.98 8.56
C GLY A 91 21.73 -14.15 8.60
N ASN A 92 20.98 -13.09 8.31
CA ASN A 92 19.51 -13.10 8.30
C ASN A 92 19.00 -12.07 7.29
N GLY A 93 18.04 -12.42 6.43
CA GLY A 93 17.44 -11.49 5.46
C GLY A 93 16.26 -10.64 5.99
N ARG A 94 15.91 -10.76 7.27
CA ARG A 94 14.84 -10.03 7.97
C ARG A 94 15.45 -9.26 9.13
N ILE A 95 15.84 -8.01 8.89
CA ILE A 95 16.55 -7.17 9.85
C ILE A 95 15.77 -5.88 10.08
N PHE A 96 16.34 -4.71 9.77
CA PHE A 96 15.81 -3.40 10.13
C PHE A 96 14.50 -3.06 9.42
N CYS A 97 14.38 -3.30 8.11
CA CYS A 97 13.18 -2.91 7.38
C CYS A 97 11.98 -3.82 7.63
N HIS A 98 12.18 -5.01 8.18
CA HIS A 98 11.11 -5.90 8.66
C HIS A 98 10.63 -5.58 10.09
N THR A 99 11.18 -4.54 10.72
CA THR A 99 10.73 -4.09 12.06
C THR A 99 9.51 -3.19 11.99
N LEU A 100 8.67 -3.25 13.02
CA LEU A 100 7.58 -2.30 13.23
C LEU A 100 8.11 -0.88 13.43
N LEU A 101 9.30 -0.74 14.05
CA LEU A 101 9.96 0.56 14.23
C LEU A 101 10.21 1.24 12.88
N PHE A 102 10.76 0.53 11.90
CA PHE A 102 10.98 1.05 10.56
C PHE A 102 9.67 1.51 9.92
N LEU A 103 8.62 0.69 10.01
CA LEU A 103 7.30 1.05 9.50
C LEU A 103 6.75 2.32 10.18
N VAL A 104 6.86 2.43 11.51
CA VAL A 104 6.38 3.59 12.28
C VAL A 104 7.14 4.85 11.88
N VAL A 105 8.47 4.78 11.77
CA VAL A 105 9.30 5.92 11.33
C VAL A 105 8.94 6.33 9.91
N LEU A 106 8.84 5.37 8.98
CA LEU A 106 8.48 5.64 7.59
C LEU A 106 7.07 6.25 7.47
N SER A 107 6.11 5.74 8.24
CA SER A 107 4.72 6.24 8.26
C SER A 107 4.63 7.62 8.90
N SER A 108 5.38 7.88 9.98
CA SER A 108 5.44 9.19 10.62
C SER A 108 6.06 10.23 9.70
N ALA A 109 7.15 9.88 9.01
CA ALA A 109 7.75 10.71 7.97
C ALA A 109 6.76 10.96 6.84
N ALA A 110 6.01 9.94 6.40
CA ALA A 110 5.00 10.08 5.37
C ALA A 110 3.94 11.12 5.74
N VAL A 111 3.36 11.02 6.94
CA VAL A 111 2.36 11.98 7.44
C VAL A 111 2.96 13.38 7.58
N TYR A 112 4.17 13.50 8.11
CA TYR A 112 4.85 14.79 8.28
C TYR A 112 5.11 15.50 6.94
N PHE A 113 5.72 14.82 5.97
CA PHE A 113 6.01 15.42 4.67
C PHE A 113 4.77 15.65 3.83
N TYR A 114 3.75 14.83 4.00
CA TYR A 114 2.46 15.05 3.37
C TYR A 114 1.78 16.33 3.88
N THR A 115 1.69 16.51 5.20
CA THR A 115 1.06 17.70 5.80
C THR A 115 1.83 18.99 5.50
N LYS A 116 3.17 18.92 5.39
CA LYS A 116 4.01 20.11 5.14
C LYS A 116 4.22 20.44 3.67
N ARG A 117 4.31 19.44 2.79
CA ARG A 117 4.75 19.61 1.39
C ARG A 117 3.82 18.95 0.37
N GLY A 118 2.73 18.31 0.80
CA GLY A 118 1.82 17.57 -0.09
C GLY A 118 2.47 16.34 -0.73
N ILE A 119 3.57 15.84 -0.16
CA ILE A 119 4.32 14.72 -0.74
C ILE A 119 3.58 13.40 -0.48
N THR A 120 3.21 12.69 -1.55
CA THR A 120 2.46 11.41 -1.49
C THR A 120 3.33 10.17 -1.65
N TRP A 121 4.57 10.31 -2.11
CA TRP A 121 5.44 9.16 -2.41
C TRP A 121 5.81 8.34 -1.17
N LEU A 122 6.05 8.98 -0.02
CA LEU A 122 6.31 8.26 1.24
C LEU A 122 5.08 7.49 1.72
N ILE A 123 3.87 8.01 1.48
CA ILE A 123 2.63 7.32 1.85
C ILE A 123 2.51 6.03 1.05
N ALA A 124 2.80 6.08 -0.26
CA ALA A 124 2.81 4.91 -1.12
C ALA A 124 3.83 3.86 -0.65
N LEU A 125 5.06 4.27 -0.28
CA LEU A 125 6.08 3.36 0.23
C LEU A 125 5.72 2.77 1.60
N SER A 126 5.22 3.59 2.53
CA SER A 126 4.75 3.17 3.85
C SER A 126 3.62 2.13 3.72
N PHE A 127 2.64 2.38 2.85
CA PHE A 127 1.56 1.44 2.59
C PHE A 127 2.08 0.13 2.00
N GLY A 128 2.97 0.19 1.00
CA GLY A 128 3.56 -1.02 0.42
C GLY A 128 4.36 -1.83 1.44
N THR A 129 5.13 -1.16 2.29
CA THR A 129 5.91 -1.76 3.37
C THR A 129 4.99 -2.41 4.42
N PHE A 130 3.90 -1.74 4.79
CA PHE A 130 2.93 -2.29 5.73
C PHE A 130 2.31 -3.60 5.23
N ILE A 131 1.86 -3.62 3.97
CA ILE A 131 1.31 -4.84 3.37
C ILE A 131 2.40 -5.91 3.27
N HIS A 132 3.65 -5.55 2.96
CA HIS A 132 4.77 -6.49 2.96
C HIS A 132 4.95 -7.18 4.31
N LEU A 133 5.01 -6.43 5.43
CA LEU A 133 5.13 -7.02 6.78
C LEU A 133 3.99 -7.98 7.10
N ILE A 134 2.78 -7.69 6.61
CA ILE A 134 1.62 -8.57 6.78
C ILE A 134 1.79 -9.86 5.97
N LEU A 135 2.19 -9.77 4.71
CA LEU A 135 2.34 -10.93 3.83
C LEU A 135 3.48 -11.84 4.28
N ASP A 136 4.54 -11.27 4.84
CA ASP A 136 5.65 -12.02 5.43
C ASP A 136 5.31 -12.60 6.81
N GLN A 137 4.09 -12.36 7.31
CA GLN A 137 3.58 -12.85 8.59
C GLN A 137 4.50 -12.50 9.77
N MET A 138 5.07 -11.29 9.76
CA MET A 138 6.09 -10.88 10.74
C MET A 138 5.63 -10.96 12.19
N TRP A 139 4.32 -11.03 12.46
CA TRP A 139 3.78 -11.30 13.81
C TRP A 139 4.19 -12.66 14.38
N LEU A 140 4.60 -13.62 13.54
CA LEU A 140 5.15 -14.92 13.98
C LEU A 140 6.61 -14.82 14.44
N GLU A 141 7.32 -13.74 14.08
CA GLU A 141 8.69 -13.44 14.52
C GLU A 141 8.71 -12.16 15.37
N PRO A 142 8.11 -12.18 16.59
CA PRO A 142 7.97 -10.97 17.41
C PRO A 142 9.31 -10.36 17.82
N GLY A 143 10.38 -11.17 17.90
CA GLY A 143 11.74 -10.68 18.19
C GLY A 143 12.24 -9.69 17.14
N THR A 144 12.04 -9.99 15.85
CA THR A 144 12.37 -9.10 14.73
C THR A 144 11.34 -7.99 14.60
N LEU A 145 10.04 -8.30 14.62
CA LEU A 145 8.98 -7.31 14.43
C LEU A 145 9.02 -6.19 15.49
N LEU A 146 9.26 -6.54 16.75
CA LEU A 146 9.26 -5.60 17.88
C LEU A 146 10.67 -5.18 18.28
N TRP A 147 11.68 -5.44 17.45
CA TRP A 147 13.04 -4.94 17.66
C TRP A 147 13.01 -3.40 17.83
N PRO A 148 13.74 -2.83 18.82
CA PRO A 148 14.73 -3.46 19.70
C PRO A 148 14.21 -3.92 21.07
N ILE A 149 12.89 -4.04 21.28
CA ILE A 149 12.30 -4.31 22.61
C ILE A 149 12.77 -5.67 23.18
N TYR A 150 12.90 -6.69 22.33
CA TYR A 150 13.31 -8.04 22.73
C TYR A 150 14.82 -8.29 22.65
N GLY A 151 15.61 -7.25 22.40
CA GLY A 151 17.06 -7.35 22.28
C GLY A 151 17.59 -6.67 21.03
N TRP A 152 18.92 -6.59 20.96
CA TRP A 152 19.65 -5.90 19.90
C TRP A 152 20.11 -6.84 18.77
N ALA A 153 20.12 -8.15 19.02
CA ALA A 153 20.56 -9.15 18.06
C ALA A 153 19.38 -9.67 17.23
N PHE A 154 19.64 -9.93 15.95
CA PHE A 154 18.74 -10.68 15.09
C PHE A 154 19.09 -12.17 15.13
N GLU A 155 18.08 -13.02 15.08
CA GLU A 155 18.26 -14.47 14.99
C GLU A 155 18.96 -14.82 13.68
N ARG A 156 19.92 -15.74 13.69
CA ARG A 156 20.62 -16.14 12.46
C ARG A 156 19.83 -17.23 11.75
N MET A 157 19.65 -17.10 10.45
CA MET A 157 19.04 -18.14 9.63
C MET A 157 20.10 -18.87 8.81
N ASP A 158 19.95 -20.18 8.65
CA ASP A 158 20.74 -20.93 7.69
C ASP A 158 20.28 -20.60 6.26
N LEU A 159 21.10 -19.86 5.54
CA LEU A 159 20.81 -19.41 4.18
C LEU A 159 21.26 -20.44 3.11
N SER A 160 21.95 -21.52 3.51
CA SER A 160 22.61 -22.46 2.60
C SER A 160 21.63 -23.15 1.65
N HIS A 161 20.45 -23.54 2.15
CA HIS A 161 19.41 -24.25 1.39
C HIS A 161 18.16 -23.40 1.15
N TRP A 162 18.28 -22.07 1.26
CA TRP A 162 17.13 -21.17 1.19
C TRP A 162 16.33 -21.30 -0.12
N LEU A 163 17.02 -21.46 -1.26
CA LEU A 163 16.35 -21.57 -2.56
C LEU A 163 15.58 -22.89 -2.70
N GLU A 164 16.15 -23.99 -2.21
CA GLU A 164 15.50 -25.31 -2.18
C GLU A 164 14.27 -25.28 -1.25
N ALA A 165 14.40 -24.66 -0.08
CA ALA A 165 13.29 -24.49 0.87
C ALA A 165 12.13 -23.69 0.26
N ILE A 166 12.42 -22.60 -0.46
CA ILE A 166 11.39 -21.82 -1.16
C ILE A 166 10.72 -22.63 -2.27
N LEU A 167 11.49 -23.33 -3.11
CA LEU A 167 10.92 -24.12 -4.20
C LEU A 167 10.08 -25.29 -3.65
N TYR A 168 10.52 -25.90 -2.56
CA TYR A 168 9.77 -26.93 -1.87
C TYR A 168 8.46 -26.38 -1.32
N ALA A 169 8.49 -25.26 -0.59
CA ALA A 169 7.30 -24.61 -0.05
C ALA A 169 6.34 -24.18 -1.16
N LEU A 170 6.85 -23.64 -2.27
CA LEU A 170 6.05 -23.26 -3.44
C LEU A 170 5.35 -24.44 -4.11
N ARG A 171 5.84 -25.67 -3.94
CA ARG A 171 5.18 -26.86 -4.49
C ARG A 171 4.24 -27.54 -3.50
N THR A 172 4.58 -27.49 -2.22
CA THR A 172 3.95 -28.35 -1.19
C THR A 172 3.00 -27.60 -0.29
N ASP A 173 3.22 -26.29 -0.05
CA ASP A 173 2.40 -25.49 0.85
C ASP A 173 1.30 -24.74 0.07
N PRO A 174 0.01 -25.06 0.32
CA PRO A 174 -1.11 -24.37 -0.31
C PRO A 174 -1.15 -22.87 -0.04
N ALA A 175 -0.79 -22.41 1.16
CA ALA A 175 -0.79 -20.99 1.44
C ALA A 175 0.19 -20.24 0.53
N VAL A 176 1.36 -20.83 0.28
CA VAL A 176 2.44 -20.27 -0.53
C VAL A 176 2.04 -20.20 -2.00
N TYR A 177 1.68 -21.31 -2.64
CA TYR A 177 1.40 -21.28 -4.08
C TYR A 177 0.08 -20.60 -4.42
N ILE A 178 -0.95 -20.67 -3.55
CA ILE A 178 -2.22 -19.96 -3.79
C ILE A 178 -1.99 -18.46 -3.75
N SER A 179 -1.25 -17.96 -2.74
CA SER A 179 -0.95 -16.53 -2.63
C SER A 179 -0.16 -16.02 -3.84
N GLU A 180 0.83 -16.78 -4.32
CA GLU A 180 1.61 -16.45 -5.51
C GLU A 180 0.75 -16.44 -6.78
N LEU A 181 -0.14 -17.43 -6.96
CA LEU A 181 -1.06 -17.49 -8.10
C LEU A 181 -2.07 -16.34 -8.09
N VAL A 182 -2.62 -15.99 -6.92
CA VAL A 182 -3.54 -14.85 -6.76
C VAL A 182 -2.82 -13.55 -7.09
N GLY A 183 -1.62 -13.34 -6.55
CA GLY A 183 -0.80 -12.17 -6.85
C GLY A 183 -0.50 -12.05 -8.34
N PHE A 184 -0.12 -13.15 -8.98
CA PHE A 184 0.10 -13.21 -10.42
C PHE A 184 -1.16 -12.87 -11.22
N ALA A 185 -2.31 -13.44 -10.86
CA ALA A 185 -3.58 -13.17 -11.53
C ALA A 185 -3.99 -11.70 -11.45
N ILE A 186 -3.78 -11.04 -10.29
CA ILE A 186 -4.03 -9.61 -10.12
C ILE A 186 -3.13 -8.78 -11.04
N LEU A 187 -1.82 -9.07 -11.05
CA LEU A 187 -0.86 -8.35 -11.91
C LEU A 187 -1.14 -8.55 -13.39
N ALA A 188 -1.42 -9.78 -13.81
CA ALA A 188 -1.76 -10.11 -15.18
C ALA A 188 -3.03 -9.38 -15.61
N SER A 189 -4.07 -9.38 -14.76
CA SER A 189 -5.32 -8.66 -15.03
C SER A 189 -5.08 -7.16 -15.15
N PHE A 190 -4.30 -6.58 -14.23
CA PHE A 190 -3.92 -5.16 -14.26
C PHE A 190 -3.16 -4.81 -15.55
N ALA A 191 -2.16 -5.62 -15.93
CA ALA A 191 -1.38 -5.43 -17.14
C ALA A 191 -2.24 -5.52 -18.41
N VAL A 192 -3.15 -6.51 -18.48
CA VAL A 192 -4.10 -6.67 -19.61
C VAL A 192 -5.01 -5.46 -19.73
N ILE A 193 -5.56 -4.95 -18.62
CA ILE A 193 -6.41 -3.75 -18.64
C ILE A 193 -5.61 -2.54 -19.15
N LEU A 194 -4.38 -2.38 -18.67
CA LEU A 194 -3.51 -1.28 -19.06
C LEU A 194 -3.13 -1.32 -20.55
N ALA A 195 -2.86 -2.52 -21.07
CA ALA A 195 -2.58 -2.77 -22.49
C ALA A 195 -3.81 -2.49 -23.36
N ARG A 196 -4.99 -3.03 -22.99
CA ARG A 196 -6.25 -2.79 -23.72
C ARG A 196 -6.62 -1.32 -23.79
N ARG A 197 -6.30 -0.54 -22.75
CA ARG A 197 -6.56 0.91 -22.70
C ARG A 197 -5.44 1.76 -23.34
N LYS A 198 -4.38 1.16 -23.89
CA LYS A 198 -3.20 1.86 -24.43
C LYS A 198 -2.56 2.85 -23.46
N ARG A 199 -2.67 2.60 -22.14
CA ARG A 199 -2.15 3.47 -21.07
C ARG A 199 -0.82 3.00 -20.49
N VAL A 200 -0.18 1.97 -21.06
CA VAL A 200 1.09 1.41 -20.58
C VAL A 200 2.17 2.48 -20.48
N HIS A 201 2.37 3.26 -21.54
CA HIS A 201 3.36 4.34 -21.52
C HIS A 201 3.03 5.43 -20.50
N ALA A 202 1.76 5.79 -20.35
CA ALA A 202 1.31 6.76 -19.35
C ALA A 202 1.58 6.26 -17.92
N PHE A 203 1.33 4.97 -17.67
CA PHE A 203 1.64 4.34 -16.38
C PHE A 203 3.15 4.28 -16.12
N ILE A 204 3.99 3.97 -17.12
CA ILE A 204 5.46 3.93 -16.99
C ILE A 204 6.08 5.33 -16.89
N LYS A 205 5.39 6.39 -17.35
CA LYS A 205 5.87 7.78 -17.20
C LYS A 205 5.35 8.46 -15.94
N MET A 206 4.05 8.38 -15.65
CA MET A 206 3.39 9.11 -14.55
C MET A 206 2.98 8.27 -13.34
N GLY A 207 2.87 6.95 -13.46
CA GLY A 207 2.63 6.06 -12.31
C GLY A 207 1.17 6.05 -11.85
N ALA A 208 0.38 6.95 -12.40
CA ALA A 208 -1.06 6.99 -12.29
C ALA A 208 -1.69 5.81 -13.04
N ALA A 209 -2.40 4.96 -12.30
CA ALA A 209 -3.35 4.03 -12.86
C ALA A 209 -4.74 4.68 -12.79
N GLN A 210 -5.03 5.63 -13.70
CA GLN A 210 -6.40 6.08 -13.93
C GLN A 210 -7.17 4.93 -14.57
N LEU A 211 -7.61 3.98 -13.75
CA LEU A 211 -8.35 2.78 -14.15
C LEU A 211 -9.87 3.00 -14.12
N PHE A 212 -10.32 4.14 -13.61
CA PHE A 212 -11.72 4.54 -13.56
C PHE A 212 -11.84 5.99 -14.01
#